data_AF-A0A931K956-F1
#
_entry.id   AF-A0A931K956-F1
#
_cell.length_a   1.000
_cell.length_b   1.000
_cell.length_c   1.000
_cell.angle_alpha   90.00
_cell.angle_beta   90.00
_cell.angle_gamma   90.00
#
_symmetry.space_group_name_H-M   'P 1'
#
loop_
_entity.id
_entity.type
_entity.pdbx_description
1 polymer ?
#
loop_
_entity_poly.entity_id
_entity_poly.type
_entity_poly.pdbx_seq_one_letter_code
_entity_poly.pdbx_strand_id
1 'polypeptide(L)'
;MFINPMWQDEVQRIGKQRCTPTGYRLHGISDLIGFIAIILLLGVSFHIAYSAFQGTFTWSSLVLLLTPIGVAIVGNILHSYSWHLAEIRGFKYDYEKRTSTWRNFNGDLETFNFDDWRAQYAEKSTSADTERNRGISKR
;
A
#
# COMPACT_ATOMS: atom_id res chain seq x y z
N MET A 1 -4.44 1.86 -12.69
CA MET A 1 -5.60 2.31 -11.88
C MET A 1 -5.10 3.37 -10.91
N PHE A 2 -5.77 4.51 -10.73
CA PHE A 2 -5.24 5.61 -9.89
C PHE A 2 -5.33 5.33 -8.39
N ILE A 3 -6.26 4.44 -7.99
CA ILE A 3 -6.41 3.95 -6.63
C ILE A 3 -6.05 2.47 -6.67
N ASN A 4 -5.01 2.09 -5.95
CA ASN A 4 -4.67 0.68 -5.80
C ASN A 4 -5.71 0.02 -4.89
N PRO A 5 -6.09 -1.24 -5.17
CA PRO A 5 -7.07 -1.94 -4.36
C PRO A 5 -6.58 -2.03 -2.92
N MET A 6 -7.38 -1.49 -1.99
CA MET A 6 -7.13 -1.59 -0.57
C MET A 6 -7.12 -3.07 -0.16
N TRP A 7 -6.33 -3.39 0.87
CA TRP A 7 -6.33 -4.70 1.50
C TRP A 7 -7.74 -5.12 1.90
N GLN A 8 -8.09 -6.37 1.61
CA GLN A 8 -9.40 -6.91 1.99
C GLN A 8 -9.45 -7.20 3.50
N ASP A 9 -8.32 -7.62 4.08
CA ASP A 9 -8.20 -7.94 5.50
C ASP A 9 -6.82 -7.56 6.07
N GLU A 10 -6.76 -7.32 7.38
CA GLU A 10 -5.53 -7.06 8.13
C GLU A 10 -4.52 -8.23 8.01
N VAL A 11 -5.03 -9.45 7.91
CA VAL A 11 -4.22 -10.67 7.72
C VAL A 11 -3.51 -10.66 6.37
N GLN A 12 -4.19 -10.18 5.32
CA GLN A 12 -3.58 -10.04 3.99
C GLN A 12 -2.46 -8.99 4.00
N ARG A 13 -2.69 -7.86 4.70
CA ARG A 13 -1.70 -6.78 4.87
C ARG A 13 -0.44 -7.29 5.58
N ILE A 14 -0.62 -7.96 6.72
CA ILE A 14 0.49 -8.48 7.53
C ILE A 14 1.19 -9.63 6.81
N GLY A 15 0.45 -10.49 6.10
CA GLY A 15 0.99 -11.56 5.28
C GLY A 15 1.94 -11.03 4.19
N LYS A 16 1.54 -10.01 3.41
CA LYS A 16 2.44 -9.41 2.40
C LYS A 16 3.64 -8.72 3.06
N GLN A 17 3.44 -8.06 4.22
CA GLN A 17 4.53 -7.41 4.96
C GLN A 17 5.59 -8.42 5.43
N ARG A 18 5.18 -9.59 5.93
CA ARG A 18 6.09 -10.67 6.37
C ARG A 18 6.76 -11.36 5.18
N CYS A 19 5.99 -11.65 4.13
CA CYS A 19 6.49 -12.27 2.91
C CYS A 19 7.52 -11.40 2.18
N THR A 20 7.23 -10.11 2.00
CA THR A 20 8.08 -9.16 1.26
C THR A 20 8.06 -7.77 1.93
N PRO A 21 8.91 -7.50 2.93
CA PRO A 21 8.94 -6.18 3.56
C PRO A 21 9.32 -5.06 2.56
N THR A 22 10.20 -5.37 1.61
CA THR A 22 10.55 -4.46 0.51
C THR A 22 9.38 -4.24 -0.45
N GLY A 23 8.64 -5.31 -0.79
CA GLY A 23 7.45 -5.23 -1.65
C GLY A 23 6.31 -4.44 -0.99
N TYR A 24 6.16 -4.54 0.32
CA TYR A 24 5.22 -3.75 1.11
C TYR A 24 5.57 -2.26 1.10
N ARG A 25 6.86 -1.90 1.26
CA ARG A 25 7.30 -0.50 1.13
C ARG A 25 7.08 0.03 -0.28
N LEU A 26 7.37 -0.77 -1.31
CA LEU A 26 7.13 -0.40 -2.72
C LEU A 26 5.66 -0.13 -3.00
N HIS A 27 4.75 -0.93 -2.42
CA HIS A 27 3.32 -0.73 -2.53
C HIS A 27 2.89 0.61 -1.92
N GLY A 28 3.40 0.95 -0.72
CA GLY A 28 3.13 2.26 -0.10
C GLY A 28 3.69 3.45 -0.90
N ILE A 29 4.90 3.32 -1.47
CA ILE A 29 5.47 4.35 -2.36
C ILE A 29 4.60 4.49 -3.62
N SER A 30 4.12 3.38 -4.16
CA SER A 30 3.23 3.38 -5.31
C SER A 30 1.91 4.08 -5.04
N ASP A 31 1.32 3.91 -3.85
CA ASP A 31 0.10 4.62 -3.45
C ASP A 31 0.34 6.13 -3.36
N LEU A 32 1.49 6.53 -2.81
CA LEU A 32 1.88 7.94 -2.73
C LEU A 32 2.04 8.55 -4.13
N ILE A 33 2.67 7.83 -5.06
CA ILE A 33 2.83 8.28 -6.46
C ILE A 33 1.46 8.41 -7.14
N GLY A 34 0.54 7.46 -6.92
CA GLY A 34 -0.84 7.55 -7.41
C GLY A 34 -1.57 8.78 -6.88
N PHE A 35 -1.42 9.08 -5.58
CA PHE A 35 -2.00 10.26 -4.96
C PHE A 35 -1.42 11.57 -5.50
N ILE A 36 -0.10 11.64 -5.68
CA ILE A 36 0.58 12.78 -6.31
C ILE A 36 0.07 12.98 -7.75
N ALA A 37 -0.11 11.90 -8.51
CA ALA A 37 -0.65 11.97 -9.86
C ALA A 37 -2.06 12.59 -9.89
N ILE A 38 -2.92 12.27 -8.92
CA ILE A 38 -4.26 12.86 -8.78
C ILE A 38 -4.16 14.37 -8.47
N ILE A 39 -3.28 14.77 -7.54
CA ILE A 39 -3.07 16.19 -7.23
C ILE A 39 -2.60 16.96 -8.47
N LEU A 40 -1.63 16.40 -9.22
CA LEU A 40 -1.15 17.01 -10.46
C LEU A 40 -2.24 17.10 -11.51
N LEU A 41 -3.08 16.06 -11.64
CA LEU A 41 -4.21 16.06 -12.57
C LEU A 41 -5.20 17.20 -12.24
N LEU A 42 -5.56 17.34 -10.96
CA LEU A 42 -6.46 18.41 -10.52
C LEU A 42 -5.83 19.80 -10.72
N GLY A 43 -4.56 19.97 -10.34
CA GLY A 43 -3.83 21.24 -10.50
C GLY A 43 -3.71 21.67 -11.96
N VAL A 44 -3.30 20.76 -12.85
CA VAL A 44 -3.20 21.02 -14.29
C VAL A 44 -4.57 21.30 -14.89
N SER A 45 -5.61 20.54 -14.50
CA SER A 45 -6.98 20.76 -14.97
C SER A 45 -7.51 22.14 -14.56
N PHE A 46 -7.28 22.53 -13.30
CA PHE A 46 -7.66 23.84 -12.80
C PHE A 46 -6.93 24.97 -13.54
N HIS A 47 -5.62 24.81 -13.76
CA HIS A 47 -4.82 25.77 -14.52
C HIS A 47 -5.34 25.93 -15.96
N ILE A 48 -5.64 24.82 -16.64
CA ILE A 48 -6.19 24.86 -18.01
C ILE A 48 -7.56 25.56 -18.01
N ALA A 49 -8.46 25.21 -17.10
CA ALA A 49 -9.77 25.85 -16.98
C ALA A 49 -9.65 27.36 -16.72
N TYR A 50 -8.72 27.76 -15.84
CA TYR A 50 -8.44 29.16 -15.53
C TYR A 50 -7.86 29.93 -16.74
N SER A 51 -6.97 29.30 -17.53
CA SER A 51 -6.43 29.89 -18.76
C SER A 51 -7.49 30.02 -19.86
N ALA A 52 -8.42 29.07 -19.95
CA ALA A 52 -9.56 29.14 -20.86
C ALA A 52 -10.51 30.29 -20.50
N PHE A 53 -10.76 30.49 -19.21
CA PHE A 53 -11.58 31.62 -18.75
C PHE A 53 -10.94 32.98 -19.04
N GLN A 54 -9.61 33.08 -18.99
CA GLN A 54 -8.87 34.30 -19.32
C GLN A 54 -8.63 34.53 -20.82
N GLY A 55 -9.05 33.59 -21.68
CA GLY A 55 -8.82 33.67 -23.13
C GLY A 55 -7.37 33.46 -23.58
N THR A 56 -6.49 32.99 -22.69
CA THR A 56 -5.07 32.68 -23.00
C THR A 56 -4.84 31.20 -23.30
N PHE A 57 -5.93 30.46 -23.55
CA PHE A 57 -5.86 29.04 -23.83
C PHE A 57 -5.15 28.76 -25.16
N THR A 58 -4.18 27.86 -25.11
CA THR A 58 -3.52 27.32 -26.30
C THR A 58 -3.69 25.81 -26.33
N TRP A 59 -3.80 25.23 -27.52
CA TRP A 59 -3.84 23.77 -27.69
C TRP A 59 -2.61 23.09 -27.08
N SER A 60 -1.47 23.77 -27.05
CA SER A 60 -0.24 23.30 -26.40
C SER A 60 -0.40 23.09 -24.89
N SER A 61 -1.31 23.81 -24.23
CA SER A 61 -1.59 23.62 -22.79
C SER A 61 -2.17 22.24 -22.47
N LEU A 62 -2.79 21.54 -23.44
CA LEU A 62 -3.28 20.17 -23.23
C LEU A 62 -2.15 19.16 -23.10
N VAL A 63 -0.96 19.46 -23.61
CA VAL A 63 0.23 18.60 -23.44
C VAL A 63 0.60 18.48 -21.96
N LEU A 64 0.28 19.48 -21.13
CA LEU A 64 0.49 19.41 -19.68
C LEU A 64 -0.28 18.26 -19.01
N LEU A 65 -1.39 17.80 -19.61
CA LEU A 65 -2.14 16.63 -19.12
C LEU A 65 -1.36 15.32 -19.30
N LEU A 66 -0.36 15.26 -20.18
CA LEU A 66 0.50 14.09 -20.31
C LEU A 66 1.35 13.86 -19.05
N THR A 67 1.68 14.92 -18.31
CA THR A 67 2.48 14.84 -17.08
C THR A 67 1.82 13.97 -15.99
N PRO A 68 0.58 14.26 -15.53
CA PRO A 68 -0.09 13.41 -14.54
C PRO A 68 -0.38 12.00 -15.09
N ILE A 69 -0.62 11.85 -16.40
CA ILE A 69 -0.80 10.54 -17.04
C ILE A 69 0.48 9.71 -16.95
N GLY A 70 1.64 10.30 -17.29
CA GLY A 70 2.94 9.63 -17.19
C GLY A 70 3.26 9.19 -15.77
N VAL A 71 3.04 10.07 -14.78
CA VAL A 71 3.24 9.74 -13.36
C VAL A 71 2.31 8.59 -12.92
N ALA A 72 1.06 8.59 -13.36
CA ALA A 72 0.11 7.52 -13.05
C ALA A 72 0.52 6.16 -13.65
N ILE A 73 1.08 6.15 -14.86
CA ILE A 73 1.60 4.94 -15.50
C ILE A 73 2.76 4.37 -14.69
N VAL A 74 3.73 5.21 -14.29
CA VAL A 74 4.87 4.78 -13.47
C VAL A 74 4.41 4.23 -12.13
N GLY A 75 3.45 4.88 -11.48
CA GLY A 75 2.83 4.37 -10.24
C GLY A 75 2.21 2.98 -10.45
N ASN A 76 1.43 2.80 -11.52
CA ASN A 76 0.78 1.51 -11.81
C ASN A 76 1.79 0.38 -12.08
N ILE A 77 2.91 0.68 -12.75
CA ILE A 77 4.00 -0.28 -12.98
C ILE A 77 4.64 -0.68 -11.66
N LEU A 78 4.93 0.27 -10.76
CA LEU A 78 5.47 -0.02 -9.42
C LEU A 78 4.52 -0.88 -8.59
N HIS A 79 3.22 -0.58 -8.64
CA HIS A 79 2.21 -1.37 -7.96
C HIS A 79 2.20 -2.82 -8.48
N SER A 80 2.18 -3.00 -9.81
CA SER A 80 2.22 -4.31 -10.45
C SER A 80 3.49 -5.09 -10.09
N TYR A 81 4.64 -4.42 -10.10
CA TYR A 81 5.91 -5.01 -9.69
C TYR A 81 5.92 -5.44 -8.22
N SER A 82 5.27 -4.67 -7.33
CA SER A 82 5.13 -5.04 -5.91
C SER A 82 4.38 -6.36 -5.71
N TRP A 83 3.37 -6.61 -6.55
CA TRP A 83 2.57 -7.83 -6.52
C TRP A 83 3.29 -8.98 -7.20
N HIS A 84 4.00 -8.71 -8.29
CA HIS A 84 4.83 -9.70 -8.96
C HIS A 84 5.91 -10.26 -8.03
N LEU A 85 6.54 -9.40 -7.21
CA LEU A 85 7.49 -9.84 -6.18
C LEU A 85 6.86 -10.76 -5.12
N ALA A 86 5.60 -10.49 -4.74
CA ALA A 86 4.87 -11.34 -3.79
C ALA A 86 4.47 -12.69 -4.44
N GLU A 87 4.11 -12.67 -5.72
CA GLU A 87 3.77 -13.86 -6.50
C GLU A 87 4.98 -14.76 -6.74
N ILE A 88 6.16 -14.19 -7.03
CA ILE A 88 7.42 -14.94 -7.14
C ILE A 88 7.75 -15.67 -5.83
N ARG A 89 7.38 -15.11 -4.67
CA ARG A 89 7.52 -15.77 -3.36
C ARG A 89 6.40 -16.75 -3.03
N GLY A 90 5.49 -17.00 -3.97
CA GLY A 90 4.38 -17.92 -3.80
C GLY A 90 3.35 -17.44 -2.80
N PHE A 91 3.19 -16.11 -2.62
CA PHE A 91 2.15 -15.58 -1.75
C PHE A 91 0.77 -15.98 -2.26
N LYS A 92 0.01 -16.70 -1.45
CA LYS A 92 -1.39 -17.05 -1.69
C LYS A 92 -2.24 -16.62 -0.52
N TYR A 93 -3.35 -15.97 -0.81
CA TYR A 93 -4.37 -15.62 0.16
C TYR A 93 -5.61 -16.47 -0.07
N ASP A 94 -6.00 -17.24 0.95
CA ASP A 94 -7.24 -18.01 0.97
C ASP A 94 -8.33 -17.15 1.62
N TYR A 95 -9.28 -16.70 0.80
CA TYR A 95 -10.37 -15.81 1.20
C TYR A 95 -11.39 -16.49 2.13
N GLU A 96 -11.60 -17.80 1.99
CA GLU A 96 -12.57 -18.53 2.83
C GLU A 96 -12.03 -18.71 4.24
N LYS A 97 -10.73 -19.01 4.34
CA LYS A 97 -10.07 -19.29 5.61
C LYS A 97 -9.42 -18.06 6.24
N ARG A 98 -9.39 -16.92 5.53
CA ARG A 98 -8.64 -15.70 5.91
C ARG A 98 -7.21 -16.03 6.31
N THR A 99 -6.55 -16.86 5.51
CA THR A 99 -5.17 -17.30 5.76
C THR A 99 -4.27 -16.81 4.65
N SER A 100 -3.11 -16.29 5.04
CA SER A 100 -2.05 -15.90 4.14
C SER A 100 -0.94 -16.94 4.21
N THR A 101 -0.53 -17.47 3.06
CA THR A 101 0.55 -18.44 2.95
C THR A 101 1.63 -17.87 2.06
N TRP A 102 2.89 -18.06 2.43
CA TRP A 102 4.02 -17.68 1.60
C TRP A 102 5.22 -18.60 1.86
N ARG A 103 6.18 -18.56 0.95
CA ARG A 103 7.44 -19.26 1.14
C ARG A 103 8.45 -18.31 1.79
N ASN A 104 8.99 -18.69 2.93
CA ASN A 104 10.07 -17.93 3.56
C ASN A 104 11.38 -18.11 2.76
N PHE A 105 12.40 -17.30 3.06
CA PHE A 105 13.72 -17.35 2.43
C PHE A 105 14.39 -18.73 2.51
N ASN A 106 14.05 -19.52 3.53
CA ASN A 106 14.56 -20.87 3.74
C ASN A 106 13.82 -21.93 2.90
N GLY A 107 12.77 -21.55 2.16
CA GLY A 107 11.95 -22.47 1.36
C GLY A 107 10.76 -23.07 2.12
N ASP A 108 10.68 -22.87 3.44
CA ASP A 108 9.58 -23.33 4.29
C ASP A 108 8.28 -22.57 4.00
N LEU A 109 7.16 -23.30 4.07
CA LEU A 109 5.84 -22.72 3.88
C LEU A 109 5.36 -22.14 5.22
N GLU A 110 5.29 -20.81 5.28
CA GLU A 110 4.73 -20.10 6.42
C GLU A 110 3.26 -19.80 6.16
N THR A 111 2.44 -19.99 7.19
CA THR A 111 1.01 -19.66 7.19
C THR A 111 0.75 -18.69 8.32
N PHE A 112 -0.04 -17.66 8.05
CA PHE A 112 -0.51 -16.72 9.06
C PHE A 112 -2.01 -16.55 8.92
N ASN A 113 -2.72 -16.89 9.99
CA ASN A 113 -4.18 -16.82 10.08
C ASN A 113 -4.64 -15.71 11.04
N PHE A 114 -5.95 -15.49 11.08
CA PHE A 114 -6.56 -14.48 11.94
C PHE A 114 -6.47 -14.79 13.45
N ASP A 115 -6.40 -16.07 13.82
CA ASP A 115 -6.30 -16.48 15.22
C ASP A 115 -4.88 -16.28 15.76
N ASP A 116 -3.86 -16.53 14.94
CA ASP A 116 -2.45 -16.19 15.20
C ASP A 116 -2.28 -14.69 15.39
N TRP A 117 -3.00 -13.90 14.59
CA TRP A 117 -3.07 -12.45 14.76
C TRP A 117 -3.68 -12.08 16.12
N ARG A 118 -4.85 -12.65 16.46
CA ARG A 118 -5.49 -12.38 17.77
C ARG A 118 -4.60 -12.76 18.95
N ALA A 119 -3.94 -13.91 18.88
CA ALA A 119 -3.04 -14.39 19.94
C ALA A 119 -1.85 -13.43 20.15
N GLN A 120 -1.19 -13.00 19.07
CA GLN A 120 -0.07 -12.05 19.17
C GLN A 120 -0.49 -10.68 19.73
N TYR A 121 -1.67 -10.19 19.36
CA TYR A 121 -2.17 -8.91 19.89
C TYR A 121 -2.60 -9.01 21.35
N ALA A 122 -3.19 -10.13 21.76
CA ALA A 122 -3.52 -10.39 23.15
C ALA A 122 -2.25 -10.41 24.02
N GLU A 123 -1.22 -11.16 23.62
CA GLU A 123 0.05 -11.21 24.32
C GLU A 123 0.71 -9.82 24.44
N LYS A 124 0.70 -9.04 23.35
CA LYS A 124 1.28 -7.70 23.33
C LYS A 124 0.53 -6.71 24.22
N SER A 125 -0.80 -6.83 24.34
CA SER A 125 -1.59 -6.03 25.29
C SER A 125 -1.27 -6.39 26.75
N THR A 126 -1.17 -7.67 27.07
CA THR A 126 -0.81 -8.13 28.42
C THR A 126 0.60 -7.67 28.82
N SER A 127 1.57 -7.70 27.90
CA SER A 127 2.92 -7.18 28.18
C SER A 127 2.93 -5.67 28.40
N ALA A 128 2.15 -4.92 27.60
CA ALA A 128 2.08 -3.46 27.72
C ALA A 128 1.41 -3.03 29.05
N ASP A 129 0.38 -3.75 29.50
CA ASP A 129 -0.26 -3.50 30.78
C ASP A 129 0.65 -3.86 31.97
N THR A 130 1.44 -4.93 31.83
CA THR A 130 2.43 -5.32 32.84
C THR A 130 3.55 -4.29 32.97
N GLU A 131 4.06 -3.74 31.86
CA GLU A 131 5.04 -2.65 31.89
C GLU A 131 4.46 -1.34 32.44
N ARG A 132 3.22 -0.99 32.07
CA ARG A 132 2.52 0.18 32.60
C ARG A 132 2.38 0.09 34.12
N ASN A 133 1.97 -1.06 34.65
CA ASN A 133 1.80 -1.27 36.09
C ASN A 133 3.14 -1.29 36.84
N ARG A 134 4.23 -1.81 36.23
CA ARG A 134 5.59 -1.66 36.78
C ARG A 134 6.09 -0.21 36.81
N GLY A 135 5.68 0.61 35.84
CA GLY A 135 6.01 2.04 35.81
C GLY A 135 5.29 2.85 36.89
N ILE A 136 4.05 2.48 37.23
CA ILE A 136 3.26 3.12 38.29
C ILE A 136 3.75 2.71 39.69
N SER A 137 4.19 1.45 39.88
CA SER A 137 4.73 0.97 41.16
C SER A 137 6.11 1.54 41.54
N LYS A 138 6.77 2.28 40.64
CA LYS A 138 8.10 2.89 40.86
C LYS A 138 8.05 4.40 41.13
N ARG A 139 6.86 5.00 41.25
CA ARG A 139 6.65 6.36 41.78
C ARG A 139 6.01 6.29 43.16
#